data_AF-A0A7S1VHM7-F1
#
_entry.id   AF-A0A7S1VHM7-F1
#
_cell.length_a   1.000
_cell.length_b   1.000
_cell.length_c   1.000
_cell.angle_alpha   90.00
_cell.angle_beta   90.00
_cell.angle_gamma   90.00
#
_symmetry.space_group_name_H-M   'P 1'
#
loop_
_entity.id
_entity.type
_entity.pdbx_description
1 polymer ?
#
loop_
_entity_poly.entity_id
_entity_poly.type
_entity_poly.pdbx_seq_one_letter_code
_entity_poly.pdbx_strand_id
1 'polypeptide(L)'
;MFFHSHKALLRCCLSVFPPTGIFKTMLQLLFVLVLSLESVAAFSARNLAPQTKFRAPRLVENIFAPRETEAGSNDGASSSSSIPFVIEQIETPFNPRIFEEIAEMCIEVFFNAEDGPTTPWKELQLYYLRNVQTSDLKFRRISGERPNSMFVARRVLKMQDRTVHRWTPLLIEQEGVFGVDVMEDDYVSGEVLGFCEVTKRPYGLGRLPSEGKGRGSTTRKYASHNPTRPILTNLAVSPEARKAGIGSALLDRCEQSVITDLGASEVVLEVEYDNPRAKRFYEKRGYNVVFEDPACRRFDTSGLLLKQKKCTKICMRKDLARQRAMFGYDLAKSTAKSVIPSWMSGSGSREAFMSGIFGAFKERVLR
;
A
#
# COMPACT_ATOMS: atom_id res chain seq x y z
N MET A 1 11.99 -34.99 30.73
CA MET A 1 11.48 -35.38 32.06
C MET A 1 10.32 -34.52 32.58
N PHE A 2 9.71 -33.61 31.81
CA PHE A 2 8.58 -32.76 32.26
C PHE A 2 7.17 -33.28 31.90
N PHE A 3 7.06 -34.40 31.17
CA PHE A 3 5.78 -34.87 30.61
C PHE A 3 5.06 -35.98 31.41
N HIS A 4 5.67 -36.49 32.49
CA HIS A 4 5.01 -37.51 33.33
C HIS A 4 4.19 -36.95 34.50
N SER A 5 4.33 -35.65 34.83
CA SER A 5 3.65 -35.05 35.99
C SER A 5 2.21 -34.59 35.73
N HIS A 6 1.84 -34.26 34.49
CA HIS A 6 0.49 -33.77 34.16
C HIS A 6 -0.58 -34.88 34.15
N LYS A 7 -0.20 -36.14 33.89
CA LYS A 7 -1.15 -37.27 33.89
C LYS A 7 -1.62 -37.65 35.29
N ALA A 8 -0.81 -37.39 36.33
CA ALA A 8 -1.17 -37.67 37.71
C ALA A 8 -2.16 -36.62 38.28
N LEU A 9 -1.97 -35.34 37.93
CA LEU A 9 -2.84 -34.25 38.37
C LEU A 9 -4.26 -34.32 37.77
N LEU A 10 -4.39 -34.75 36.51
CA LEU A 10 -5.70 -34.96 35.89
C LEU A 10 -6.46 -36.16 36.48
N ARG A 11 -5.76 -37.22 36.90
CA ARG A 11 -6.41 -38.38 37.54
C ARG A 11 -6.93 -38.06 38.94
N CYS A 12 -6.31 -37.11 39.65
CA CYS A 12 -6.74 -36.72 40.99
C CYS A 12 -7.95 -35.77 40.97
N CYS A 13 -8.10 -34.93 39.93
CA CYS A 13 -9.25 -34.04 39.82
C CYS A 13 -10.55 -34.77 39.41
N LEU A 14 -10.45 -35.93 38.75
CA LEU A 14 -11.61 -36.69 38.25
C LEU A 14 -12.26 -37.61 39.30
N SER A 15 -11.67 -37.75 40.50
CA SER A 15 -12.23 -38.60 41.56
C SER A 15 -13.09 -37.85 42.60
N VAL A 16 -13.23 -36.53 42.50
CA VAL A 16 -13.87 -35.71 43.55
C VAL A 16 -15.28 -35.19 43.16
N PHE A 17 -15.66 -35.24 41.89
CA PHE A 17 -16.99 -34.78 41.45
C PHE A 17 -17.65 -35.78 40.49
N PRO A 18 -18.81 -36.38 40.85
CA PRO A 18 -19.58 -37.16 39.89
C PRO A 18 -20.11 -36.22 38.79
N PRO A 19 -19.80 -36.45 37.51
CA PRO A 19 -20.20 -35.55 36.46
C PRO A 19 -21.71 -35.67 36.23
N THR A 20 -22.46 -34.63 36.59
CA THR A 20 -23.78 -34.40 36.00
C THR A 20 -23.60 -34.20 34.48
N GLY A 21 -24.55 -34.71 33.68
CA GLY A 21 -24.37 -34.90 32.22
C GLY A 21 -23.95 -33.65 31.42
N ILE A 22 -24.20 -32.46 31.96
CA ILE A 22 -23.83 -31.17 31.35
C ILE A 22 -22.32 -30.91 31.45
N PHE A 23 -21.67 -31.31 32.55
CA PHE A 23 -20.23 -31.09 32.71
C PHE A 23 -19.42 -32.01 31.78
N LYS A 24 -19.91 -33.25 31.59
CA LYS A 24 -19.30 -34.23 30.68
C LYS A 24 -19.36 -33.76 29.21
N THR A 25 -20.47 -33.16 28.80
CA THR A 25 -20.65 -32.63 27.44
C THR A 25 -19.82 -31.37 27.20
N MET A 26 -19.74 -30.46 28.17
CA MET A 26 -18.83 -29.31 28.06
C MET A 26 -17.35 -29.72 28.01
N LEU A 27 -16.93 -30.69 28.82
CA LEU A 27 -15.54 -31.17 28.80
C LEU A 27 -15.21 -31.89 27.48
N GLN A 28 -16.16 -32.65 26.92
CA GLN A 28 -16.01 -33.27 25.60
C GLN A 28 -15.93 -32.23 24.48
N LEU A 29 -16.77 -31.19 24.51
CA LEU A 29 -16.70 -30.08 23.55
C LEU A 29 -15.38 -29.32 23.68
N LEU A 30 -14.90 -29.04 24.90
CA LEU A 30 -13.61 -28.41 25.13
C LEU A 30 -12.46 -29.28 24.61
N PHE A 31 -12.53 -30.59 24.81
CA PHE A 31 -11.51 -31.53 24.33
C PHE A 31 -11.48 -31.62 22.79
N VAL A 32 -12.66 -31.66 22.15
CA VAL A 32 -12.77 -31.60 20.68
C VAL A 32 -12.25 -30.25 20.17
N LEU A 33 -12.55 -29.14 20.85
CA LEU A 33 -12.06 -27.81 20.47
C LEU A 33 -10.53 -27.72 20.58
N VAL A 34 -9.93 -28.24 21.65
CA VAL A 34 -8.48 -28.29 21.85
C VAL A 34 -7.79 -29.17 20.79
N LEU A 35 -8.33 -30.35 20.50
CA LEU A 35 -7.77 -31.23 19.45
C LEU A 35 -7.94 -30.63 18.04
N SER A 36 -9.01 -29.89 17.80
CA SER A 36 -9.23 -29.17 16.55
C SER A 36 -8.23 -28.03 16.39
N LEU A 37 -7.95 -27.29 17.47
CA LEU A 37 -6.95 -26.22 17.49
C LEU A 37 -5.52 -26.76 17.28
N GLU A 38 -5.17 -27.92 17.87
CA GLU A 38 -3.89 -28.59 17.60
C GLU A 38 -3.76 -29.07 16.15
N SER A 39 -4.86 -29.54 15.56
CA SER A 39 -4.88 -29.98 14.15
C SER A 39 -4.73 -28.81 13.18
N VAL A 40 -5.34 -27.66 13.48
CA VAL A 40 -5.17 -26.41 12.73
C VAL A 40 -3.74 -25.86 12.90
N ALA A 41 -3.17 -25.95 14.11
CA ALA A 41 -1.77 -25.58 14.36
C ALA A 41 -0.78 -26.49 13.61
N ALA A 42 -1.05 -27.81 13.55
CA ALA A 42 -0.24 -28.77 12.81
C ALA A 42 -0.34 -28.59 11.28
N PHE A 43 -1.51 -28.20 10.76
CA PHE A 43 -1.69 -27.86 9.35
C PHE A 43 -0.96 -26.56 8.99
N SER A 44 -0.96 -25.56 9.88
CA SER A 44 -0.20 -24.32 9.72
C SER A 44 1.32 -24.54 9.83
N ALA A 45 1.77 -25.52 10.62
CA ALA A 45 3.19 -25.82 10.82
C ALA A 45 3.84 -26.56 9.64
N ARG A 46 3.07 -27.21 8.75
CA ARG A 46 3.64 -27.91 7.59
C ARG A 46 4.05 -26.99 6.43
N ASN A 47 3.68 -25.71 6.46
CA ASN A 47 4.04 -24.73 5.43
C ASN A 47 4.99 -23.62 5.93
N LEU A 48 5.53 -23.72 7.13
CA LEU A 48 6.45 -22.73 7.69
C LEU A 48 7.69 -23.42 8.24
N ALA A 49 8.84 -23.12 7.63
CA ALA A 49 10.15 -23.41 8.20
C ALA A 49 10.26 -22.83 9.63
N PRO A 50 11.06 -23.44 10.52
CA PRO A 50 11.04 -23.12 11.94
C PRO A 50 11.57 -21.71 12.19
N GLN A 51 10.67 -20.76 12.38
CA GLN A 51 10.98 -19.46 12.96
C GLN A 51 11.08 -19.60 14.47
N THR A 52 12.17 -19.06 15.01
CA THR A 52 12.51 -19.06 16.42
C THR A 52 11.38 -18.51 17.27
N LYS A 53 11.11 -19.17 18.41
CA LYS A 53 10.12 -18.79 19.43
C LYS A 53 10.12 -17.28 19.70
N PHE A 54 9.19 -16.56 19.08
CA PHE A 54 9.00 -15.15 19.35
C PHE A 54 8.10 -15.02 20.58
N ARG A 55 8.71 -14.57 21.67
CA ARG A 55 8.01 -14.17 22.90
C ARG A 55 7.26 -12.88 22.55
N ALA A 56 5.93 -12.89 22.71
CA ALA A 56 5.13 -11.68 22.49
C ALA A 56 5.71 -10.54 23.34
N PRO A 57 6.10 -9.40 22.74
CA PRO A 57 6.52 -8.25 23.53
C PRO A 57 5.31 -7.67 24.25
N ARG A 58 5.36 -7.68 25.58
CA ARG A 58 4.66 -6.68 26.39
C ARG A 58 5.48 -5.39 26.27
N LEU A 59 5.03 -4.44 25.46
CA LEU A 59 5.49 -3.04 25.28
C LEU A 59 4.77 -2.57 24.00
N VAL A 60 3.82 -1.63 23.98
CA VAL A 60 3.90 -0.24 24.44
C VAL A 60 2.46 0.22 24.79
N GLU A 61 2.09 0.27 26.07
CA GLU A 61 0.77 0.79 26.47
C GLU A 61 0.80 2.27 26.90
N ASN A 62 1.93 2.99 26.84
CA ASN A 62 2.03 4.34 27.42
C ASN A 62 2.73 5.43 26.57
N ILE A 63 2.82 5.29 25.24
CA ILE A 63 3.42 6.34 24.37
C ILE A 63 2.41 6.99 23.39
N PHE A 64 1.23 6.39 23.20
CA PHE A 64 0.18 6.92 22.31
C PHE A 64 -1.08 7.32 23.07
N ALA A 65 -0.94 8.02 24.19
CA ALA A 65 -2.06 8.83 24.67
C ALA A 65 -2.19 10.03 23.72
N PRO A 66 -3.36 10.29 23.09
CA PRO A 66 -3.56 11.54 22.38
C PRO A 66 -3.36 12.66 23.40
N ARG A 67 -2.35 13.50 23.17
CA ARG A 67 -2.20 14.75 23.92
C ARG A 67 -3.45 15.57 23.65
N GLU A 68 -4.32 15.66 24.65
CA GLU A 68 -5.36 16.67 24.71
C GLU A 68 -4.67 18.01 24.51
N THR A 69 -4.84 18.55 23.31
CA THR A 69 -4.33 19.87 22.96
C THR A 69 -5.27 20.83 23.64
N GLU A 70 -4.76 21.49 24.68
CA GLU A 70 -5.49 22.52 25.42
C GLU A 70 -6.10 23.50 24.42
N ALA A 71 -7.42 23.63 24.50
CA ALA A 71 -8.23 24.50 23.67
C ALA A 71 -7.93 25.98 24.01
N GLY A 72 -6.81 26.49 23.49
CA GLY A 72 -6.54 27.91 23.42
C GLY A 72 -7.38 28.54 22.31
N SER A 73 -8.49 29.16 22.70
CA SER A 73 -9.33 29.98 21.83
C SER A 73 -8.51 31.15 21.26
N ASN A 74 -8.14 31.07 19.98
CA ASN A 74 -7.62 32.22 19.25
C ASN A 74 -8.26 32.26 17.86
N ASP A 75 -9.23 33.15 17.71
CA ASP A 75 -9.94 33.46 16.46
C ASP A 75 -9.02 34.25 15.51
N GLY A 76 -8.03 33.57 14.94
CA GLY A 76 -7.21 34.07 13.85
C GLY A 76 -7.26 33.08 12.70
N ALA A 77 -7.68 33.56 11.51
CA ALA A 77 -7.85 32.79 10.28
C ALA A 77 -6.87 31.61 10.18
N SER A 78 -7.36 30.41 10.48
CA SER A 78 -6.55 29.20 10.56
C SER A 78 -6.04 28.88 9.16
N SER A 79 -4.81 29.30 8.84
CA SER A 79 -4.02 28.68 7.79
C SER A 79 -4.04 27.19 8.09
N SER A 80 -4.84 26.42 7.35
CA SER A 80 -4.95 24.98 7.56
C SER A 80 -3.53 24.42 7.45
N SER A 81 -2.92 24.08 8.59
CA SER A 81 -1.55 23.63 8.63
C SER A 81 -1.48 22.32 7.85
N SER A 82 -1.04 22.41 6.59
CA SER A 82 -0.87 21.23 5.75
C SER A 82 0.16 20.36 6.42
N ILE A 83 -0.22 19.11 6.73
CA ILE A 83 0.71 18.15 7.31
C ILE A 83 1.89 17.99 6.34
N PRO A 84 3.13 18.30 6.76
CA PRO A 84 4.28 18.15 5.89
C PRO A 84 4.58 16.65 5.72
N PHE A 85 4.86 16.22 4.50
CA PHE A 85 5.09 14.82 4.18
C PHE A 85 6.12 14.63 3.06
N VAL A 86 6.70 13.44 2.99
CA VAL A 86 7.61 13.01 1.93
C VAL A 86 7.09 11.72 1.30
N ILE A 87 7.25 11.57 -0.02
CA ILE A 87 6.96 10.30 -0.70
C ILE A 87 8.26 9.54 -0.95
N GLU A 88 8.38 8.37 -0.34
CA GLU A 88 9.54 7.49 -0.47
C GLU A 88 9.16 6.26 -1.30
N GLN A 89 10.06 5.83 -2.18
CA GLN A 89 9.97 4.51 -2.80
C GLN A 89 10.62 3.49 -1.86
N ILE A 90 9.97 2.34 -1.68
CA ILE A 90 10.53 1.29 -0.82
C ILE A 90 11.64 0.57 -1.60
N GLU A 91 12.89 0.84 -1.25
CA GLU A 91 14.10 0.24 -1.85
C GLU A 91 14.61 -1.02 -1.11
N THR A 92 15.66 -1.67 -1.63
CA THR A 92 16.35 -2.81 -0.99
C THR A 92 17.80 -2.45 -0.65
N PRO A 93 18.37 -2.90 0.50
CA PRO A 93 17.78 -3.83 1.48
C PRO A 93 16.79 -3.13 2.44
N PHE A 94 15.68 -3.81 2.74
CA PHE A 94 14.53 -3.20 3.40
C PHE A 94 14.57 -3.34 4.93
N ASN A 95 14.04 -2.33 5.64
CA ASN A 95 13.68 -2.46 7.05
C ASN A 95 12.36 -3.27 7.16
N PRO A 96 12.34 -4.48 7.74
CA PRO A 96 11.14 -5.32 7.78
C PRO A 96 9.96 -4.70 8.52
N ARG A 97 10.21 -3.72 9.40
CA ARG A 97 9.17 -3.00 10.14
C ARG A 97 8.27 -2.15 9.25
N ILE A 98 8.76 -1.70 8.10
CA ILE A 98 7.96 -0.86 7.19
C ILE A 98 6.69 -1.56 6.72
N PHE A 99 6.74 -2.88 6.52
CA PHE A 99 5.57 -3.65 6.10
C PHE A 99 4.55 -3.83 7.23
N GLU A 100 5.02 -3.85 8.47
CA GLU A 100 4.16 -3.88 9.66
C GLU A 100 3.44 -2.55 9.80
N GLU A 101 4.16 -1.41 9.69
CA GLU A 101 3.59 -0.06 9.68
C GLU A 101 2.56 0.13 8.55
N ILE A 102 2.90 -0.30 7.32
CA ILE A 102 1.98 -0.20 6.17
C ILE A 102 0.74 -1.07 6.37
N ALA A 103 0.91 -2.31 6.86
CA ALA A 103 -0.20 -3.20 7.10
C ALA A 103 -1.13 -2.65 8.20
N GLU A 104 -0.57 -2.12 9.28
CA GLU A 104 -1.32 -1.48 10.35
C GLU A 104 -2.17 -0.32 9.81
N MET A 105 -1.55 0.64 9.11
CA MET A 105 -2.25 1.79 8.52
C MET A 105 -3.32 1.36 7.51
N CYS A 106 -3.02 0.41 6.62
CA CYS A 106 -4.01 -0.07 5.64
C CYS A 106 -5.20 -0.73 6.32
N ILE A 107 -4.97 -1.59 7.31
CA ILE A 107 -6.06 -2.28 8.02
C ILE A 107 -6.91 -1.29 8.81
N GLU A 108 -6.30 -0.30 9.43
CA GLU A 108 -7.03 0.79 10.09
C GLU A 108 -7.92 1.56 9.10
N VAL A 109 -7.36 2.00 7.96
CA VAL A 109 -8.07 2.74 6.93
C VAL A 109 -9.26 1.98 6.34
N PHE A 110 -9.12 0.66 6.12
CA PHE A 110 -10.14 -0.15 5.44
C PHE A 110 -11.15 -0.82 6.38
N PHE A 111 -10.79 -1.11 7.64
CA PHE A 111 -11.61 -1.92 8.54
C PHE A 111 -11.99 -1.23 9.86
N ASN A 112 -11.40 -0.06 10.17
CA ASN A 112 -11.65 0.64 11.43
C ASN A 112 -12.38 1.98 11.25
N ALA A 113 -13.23 2.10 10.24
CA ALA A 113 -13.97 3.34 9.94
C ALA A 113 -15.15 3.63 10.90
N GLU A 114 -15.41 2.77 11.88
CA GLU A 114 -16.53 2.92 12.81
C GLU A 114 -16.08 3.69 14.05
N ASP A 115 -16.78 4.78 14.36
CA ASP A 115 -16.56 5.55 15.58
C ASP A 115 -17.02 4.73 16.79
N GLY A 116 -16.08 4.07 17.48
CA GLY A 116 -16.39 3.31 18.69
C GLY A 116 -15.23 2.47 19.21
N PRO A 117 -15.31 2.02 20.48
CA PRO A 117 -14.29 1.16 21.05
C PRO A 117 -14.24 -0.19 20.31
N THR A 118 -13.04 -0.59 19.89
CA THR A 118 -12.82 -1.90 19.27
C THR A 118 -13.09 -3.00 20.30
N THR A 119 -13.97 -3.93 19.95
CA THR A 119 -14.24 -5.09 20.81
C THR A 119 -13.03 -6.05 20.80
N PRO A 120 -12.80 -6.84 21.87
CA PRO A 120 -11.64 -7.74 21.93
C PRO A 120 -11.57 -8.75 20.77
N TRP A 121 -12.71 -9.22 20.28
CA TRP A 121 -12.75 -10.12 19.12
C TRP A 121 -12.48 -9.41 17.79
N LYS A 122 -12.93 -8.16 17.61
CA LYS A 122 -12.60 -7.35 16.44
C LYS A 122 -11.10 -7.10 16.40
N GLU A 123 -10.47 -6.80 17.54
CA GLU A 123 -9.00 -6.63 17.61
C GLU A 123 -8.24 -7.88 17.19
N LEU A 124 -8.69 -9.08 17.62
CA LEU A 124 -8.10 -10.34 17.17
C LEU A 124 -8.24 -10.54 15.65
N GLN A 125 -9.38 -10.18 15.06
CA GLN A 125 -9.59 -10.22 13.61
C GLN A 125 -8.68 -9.24 12.87
N LEU A 126 -8.56 -8.01 13.37
CA LEU A 126 -7.67 -6.99 12.79
C LEU A 126 -6.21 -7.43 12.87
N TYR A 127 -5.77 -7.99 14.00
CA TYR A 127 -4.43 -8.56 14.16
C TYR A 127 -4.16 -9.68 13.13
N TYR A 128 -5.13 -10.58 12.91
CA TYR A 128 -5.01 -11.59 11.86
C TYR A 128 -4.83 -10.96 10.47
N LEU A 129 -5.67 -9.98 10.12
CA LEU A 129 -5.58 -9.30 8.82
C LEU A 129 -4.25 -8.55 8.64
N ARG A 130 -3.73 -7.89 9.69
CA ARG A 130 -2.41 -7.23 9.68
C ARG A 130 -1.29 -8.22 9.34
N ASN A 131 -1.32 -9.42 9.95
CA ASN A 131 -0.32 -10.47 9.68
C ASN A 131 -0.40 -11.02 8.25
N VAL A 132 -1.62 -11.23 7.73
CA VAL A 132 -1.83 -11.67 6.34
C VAL A 132 -1.30 -10.62 5.37
N GLN A 133 -1.65 -9.34 5.57
CA GLN A 133 -1.19 -8.24 4.73
C GLN A 133 0.33 -8.08 4.78
N THR A 134 0.92 -8.14 5.98
CA THR A 134 2.38 -8.05 6.18
C THR A 134 3.10 -9.17 5.42
N SER A 135 2.58 -10.40 5.52
CA SER A 135 3.15 -11.57 4.84
C SER A 135 3.04 -11.45 3.32
N ASP A 136 1.91 -10.96 2.82
CA ASP A 136 1.67 -10.74 1.39
C ASP A 136 2.60 -9.66 0.81
N LEU A 137 2.77 -8.53 1.51
CA LEU A 137 3.71 -7.48 1.11
C LEU A 137 5.16 -7.98 1.09
N LYS A 138 5.58 -8.70 2.15
CA LYS A 138 6.91 -9.33 2.22
C LYS A 138 7.10 -10.33 1.08
N PHE A 139 6.13 -11.18 0.82
CA PHE A 139 6.20 -12.18 -0.25
C PHE A 139 6.32 -11.55 -1.63
N ARG A 140 5.49 -10.54 -1.95
CA ARG A 140 5.54 -9.84 -3.24
C ARG A 140 6.86 -9.14 -3.46
N ARG A 141 7.50 -8.64 -2.39
CA ARG A 141 8.82 -8.03 -2.48
C ARG A 141 9.94 -9.06 -2.68
N ILE A 142 9.89 -10.19 -1.96
CA ILE A 142 10.93 -11.23 -2.00
C ILE A 142 10.88 -12.04 -3.29
N SER A 143 9.67 -12.33 -3.79
CA SER A 143 9.47 -13.22 -4.95
C SER A 143 10.22 -12.72 -6.20
N GLY A 144 10.33 -11.40 -6.40
CA GLY A 144 11.06 -10.81 -7.54
C GLY A 144 10.48 -11.15 -8.92
N GLU A 145 9.51 -12.07 -9.01
CA GLU A 145 8.93 -12.56 -10.27
C GLU A 145 8.20 -11.48 -11.05
N ARG A 146 7.75 -10.41 -10.39
CA ARG A 146 6.96 -9.35 -11.00
C ARG A 146 7.50 -8.00 -10.58
N PRO A 147 7.65 -7.05 -11.53
CA PRO A 147 8.03 -5.70 -11.18
C PRO A 147 6.91 -5.09 -10.33
N ASN A 148 7.32 -4.64 -9.15
CA ASN A 148 6.47 -4.12 -8.11
C ASN A 148 7.11 -2.86 -7.54
N SER A 149 6.40 -1.74 -7.69
CA SER A 149 6.80 -0.45 -7.15
C SER A 149 5.87 -0.08 -6.01
N MET A 150 6.44 0.04 -4.81
CA MET A 150 5.74 0.40 -3.59
C MET A 150 6.20 1.79 -3.14
N PHE A 151 5.23 2.64 -2.84
CA PHE A 151 5.46 4.02 -2.39
C PHE A 151 4.78 4.25 -1.06
N VAL A 152 5.48 4.92 -0.16
CA VAL A 152 4.98 5.28 1.16
C VAL A 152 5.04 6.80 1.33
N ALA A 153 4.00 7.37 1.92
CA ALA A 153 4.00 8.75 2.36
C ALA A 153 4.34 8.76 3.86
N ARG A 154 5.40 9.46 4.25
CA ARG A 154 5.77 9.61 5.66
C ARG A 154 5.59 11.05 6.12
N ARG A 155 5.19 11.23 7.37
CA ARG A 155 5.17 12.56 8.01
C ARG A 155 6.58 13.12 8.05
N VAL A 156 6.77 14.41 7.81
CA VAL A 156 8.06 15.07 8.00
C VAL A 156 8.08 15.72 9.37
N LEU A 157 9.09 15.38 10.18
CA LEU A 157 9.24 15.90 11.54
C LEU A 157 10.53 16.73 11.64
N LYS A 158 10.44 17.88 12.30
CA LYS A 158 11.62 18.69 12.64
C LYS A 158 12.43 17.95 13.72
N MET A 159 13.74 17.86 13.54
CA MET A 159 14.65 17.17 14.48
C MET A 159 14.84 18.01 15.75
N GLN A 160 13.83 18.05 16.62
CA GLN A 160 13.91 18.78 17.90
C GLN A 160 14.52 17.92 19.01
N ASP A 161 14.39 16.59 18.93
CA ASP A 161 14.84 15.67 19.97
C ASP A 161 15.82 14.64 19.40
N ARG A 162 17.10 14.76 19.81
CA ARG A 162 18.17 13.85 19.37
C ARG A 162 17.97 12.41 19.84
N THR A 163 17.07 12.15 20.80
CA THR A 163 16.92 10.83 21.43
C THR A 163 16.08 9.83 20.62
N VAL A 164 15.16 10.30 19.77
CA VAL A 164 14.16 9.44 19.10
C VAL A 164 14.67 8.82 17.79
N HIS A 165 15.71 9.39 17.17
CA HIS A 165 15.95 9.19 15.73
C HIS A 165 17.13 8.30 15.34
N ARG A 166 17.60 7.41 16.22
CA ARG A 166 18.78 6.57 15.89
C ARG A 166 18.58 5.67 14.66
N TRP A 167 17.34 5.43 14.25
CA TRP A 167 16.99 4.49 13.17
C TRP A 167 16.26 5.14 12.00
N THR A 168 16.03 6.45 12.05
CA THR A 168 15.30 7.17 11.00
C THR A 168 16.31 7.89 10.11
N PRO A 169 16.27 7.68 8.78
CA PRO A 169 17.16 8.41 7.88
C PRO A 169 16.86 9.92 7.95
N LEU A 170 17.93 10.72 7.93
CA LEU A 170 17.83 12.16 7.74
C LEU A 170 17.34 12.44 6.32
N LEU A 171 16.43 13.40 6.19
CA LEU A 171 15.99 13.89 4.89
C LEU A 171 17.01 14.91 4.38
N ILE A 172 18.02 14.40 3.67
CA ILE A 172 19.07 15.24 3.07
C ILE A 172 18.55 15.90 1.78
N GLU A 173 17.69 15.19 1.04
CA GLU A 173 17.17 15.64 -0.24
C GLU A 173 15.76 16.21 -0.07
N GLN A 174 15.52 17.39 -0.67
CA GLN A 174 14.22 18.06 -0.65
C GLN A 174 13.25 17.51 -1.71
N GLU A 175 13.74 16.68 -2.64
CA GLU A 175 12.91 16.19 -3.75
C GLU A 175 11.76 15.32 -3.24
N GLY A 176 10.53 15.81 -3.41
CA GLY A 176 9.33 15.09 -2.99
C GLY A 176 8.93 15.32 -1.53
N VAL A 177 9.50 16.34 -0.87
CA VAL A 177 8.94 16.91 0.35
C VAL A 177 7.83 17.90 -0.01
N PHE A 178 6.70 17.81 0.67
CA PHE A 178 5.51 18.64 0.46
C PHE A 178 5.15 19.37 1.75
N GLY A 179 4.65 20.61 1.62
CA GLY A 179 4.13 21.40 2.74
C GLY A 179 5.20 22.00 3.66
N VAL A 180 6.43 22.17 3.17
CA VAL A 180 7.52 22.86 3.88
C VAL A 180 8.05 23.96 2.98
N ASP A 181 7.98 25.22 3.42
CA ASP A 181 8.32 26.38 2.59
C ASP A 181 9.84 26.58 2.42
N VAL A 182 10.64 26.34 3.47
CA VAL A 182 12.11 26.34 3.44
C VAL A 182 12.63 25.45 4.58
N MET A 183 13.55 24.53 4.29
CA MET A 183 14.21 23.71 5.31
C MET A 183 15.49 24.40 5.80
N GLU A 184 15.38 25.24 6.83
CA GLU A 184 16.57 25.74 7.56
C GLU A 184 17.06 24.75 8.62
N ASP A 185 16.20 23.82 9.03
CA ASP A 185 16.47 22.83 10.07
C ASP A 185 16.71 21.43 9.51
N ASP A 186 17.21 20.52 10.36
CA ASP A 186 17.26 19.08 10.06
C ASP A 186 15.87 18.45 10.22
N TYR A 187 15.51 17.58 9.27
CA TYR A 187 14.22 16.87 9.27
C TYR A 187 14.41 15.36 9.14
N VAL A 188 13.43 14.62 9.66
CA VAL A 188 13.40 13.15 9.68
C VAL A 188 12.04 12.63 9.26
N SER A 189 12.02 11.46 8.64
CA SER A 189 10.80 10.77 8.26
C SER A 189 10.09 10.10 9.46
N GLY A 190 8.90 10.56 9.78
CA GLY A 190 8.06 10.03 10.85
C GLY A 190 7.22 8.82 10.43
N GLU A 191 6.03 8.76 11.02
CA GLU A 191 5.05 7.69 10.79
C GLU A 191 4.52 7.64 9.34
N VAL A 192 3.97 6.49 8.97
CA VAL A 192 3.36 6.27 7.66
C VAL A 192 1.98 6.92 7.61
N LEU A 193 1.81 7.91 6.74
CA LEU A 193 0.55 8.62 6.50
C LEU A 193 -0.24 8.04 5.32
N GLY A 194 0.42 7.31 4.43
CA GLY A 194 -0.22 6.72 3.27
C GLY A 194 0.67 5.72 2.56
N PHE A 195 0.03 4.89 1.73
CA PHE A 195 0.70 3.84 0.98
C PHE A 195 0.02 3.69 -0.38
N CYS A 196 0.79 3.35 -1.39
CA CYS A 196 0.29 2.96 -2.69
C CYS A 196 1.25 1.99 -3.37
N GLU A 197 0.72 1.08 -4.17
CA GLU A 197 1.48 0.06 -4.84
C GLU A 197 1.02 -0.10 -6.29
N VAL A 198 1.97 -0.34 -7.19
CA VAL A 198 1.67 -0.78 -8.55
C VAL A 198 2.40 -2.08 -8.86
N THR A 199 1.65 -3.07 -9.31
CA THR A 199 2.17 -4.39 -9.70
C THR A 199 1.77 -4.73 -11.12
N LYS A 200 2.69 -5.27 -11.91
CA LYS A 200 2.38 -5.81 -13.24
C LYS A 200 1.87 -7.25 -13.12
N ARG A 201 0.61 -7.51 -13.50
CA ARG A 201 0.03 -8.87 -13.49
C ARG A 201 -0.91 -9.11 -14.69
N PRO A 202 -1.18 -10.36 -15.08
CA PRO A 202 -2.18 -10.67 -16.11
C PRO A 202 -3.55 -10.08 -15.71
N TYR A 203 -4.15 -9.30 -16.61
CA TYR A 203 -5.46 -8.67 -16.33
C TYR A 203 -6.34 -8.66 -17.58
N GLY A 204 -7.49 -9.32 -17.47
CA GLY A 204 -8.40 -9.58 -18.57
C GLY A 204 -9.31 -8.39 -18.87
N LEU A 205 -8.83 -7.43 -19.67
CA LEU A 205 -9.63 -6.31 -20.22
C LEU A 205 -9.85 -6.44 -21.73
N GLY A 206 -9.73 -7.64 -22.28
CA GLY A 206 -9.64 -7.86 -23.72
C GLY A 206 -8.25 -7.49 -24.28
N ARG A 207 -8.09 -7.61 -25.60
CA ARG A 207 -6.84 -7.27 -26.29
C ARG A 207 -6.59 -5.77 -26.19
N LEU A 208 -5.35 -5.39 -25.88
CA LEU A 208 -4.88 -4.02 -26.13
C LEU A 208 -5.06 -3.71 -27.61
N PRO A 209 -5.47 -2.49 -28.00
CA PRO A 209 -5.37 -2.06 -29.39
C PRO A 209 -3.90 -2.19 -29.78
N SER A 210 -3.57 -3.23 -30.53
CA SER A 210 -2.21 -3.49 -30.95
C SER A 210 -1.77 -2.36 -31.87
N GLU A 211 -0.75 -1.62 -31.46
CA GLU A 211 0.00 -0.73 -32.34
C GLU A 211 0.62 -1.59 -33.45
N GLY A 212 -0.09 -1.79 -34.57
CA GLY A 212 0.44 -2.57 -35.68
C GLY A 212 -0.63 -3.10 -36.62
N LYS A 213 -0.85 -2.38 -37.71
CA LYS A 213 -1.59 -2.82 -38.89
C LYS A 213 -0.82 -3.93 -39.62
N GLY A 214 -0.80 -5.14 -39.07
CA GLY A 214 -0.37 -6.35 -39.79
C GLY A 214 -1.58 -7.03 -40.43
N ARG A 215 -1.91 -6.65 -41.67
CA ARG A 215 -2.95 -7.33 -42.47
C ARG A 215 -2.45 -8.73 -42.82
N GLY A 216 -3.11 -9.75 -42.29
CA GLY A 216 -3.03 -11.12 -42.83
C GLY A 216 -2.56 -12.17 -41.83
N SER A 217 -3.49 -12.78 -41.08
CA SER A 217 -3.45 -14.19 -40.70
C SER A 217 -4.74 -14.53 -39.95
N THR A 218 -5.68 -15.16 -40.64
CA THR A 218 -7.06 -15.43 -40.18
C THR A 218 -7.23 -16.64 -39.28
N THR A 219 -6.16 -17.24 -38.76
CA THR A 219 -6.26 -18.46 -37.94
C THR A 219 -5.15 -18.55 -36.90
N ARG A 220 -5.15 -17.64 -35.92
CA ARG A 220 -4.38 -17.85 -34.67
C ARG A 220 -5.30 -18.33 -33.57
N LYS A 221 -5.12 -19.61 -33.22
CA LYS A 221 -5.47 -20.21 -31.93
C LYS A 221 -5.39 -19.14 -30.83
N TYR A 222 -6.45 -18.99 -30.07
CA TYR A 222 -6.52 -18.19 -28.84
C TYR A 222 -5.58 -18.80 -27.80
N ALA A 223 -4.26 -18.69 -28.01
CA ALA A 223 -3.31 -18.81 -26.93
C ALA A 223 -3.65 -17.68 -25.95
N SER A 224 -4.22 -18.09 -24.82
CA SER A 224 -4.81 -17.31 -23.74
C SER A 224 -3.77 -16.50 -22.96
N HIS A 225 -2.88 -15.80 -23.66
CA HIS A 225 -1.99 -14.86 -23.01
C HIS A 225 -2.79 -13.60 -22.68
N ASN A 226 -3.41 -13.59 -21.50
CA ASN A 226 -3.91 -12.38 -20.89
C ASN A 226 -2.73 -11.40 -20.79
N PRO A 227 -2.77 -10.25 -21.50
CA PRO A 227 -1.68 -9.29 -21.46
C PRO A 227 -1.46 -8.86 -20.01
N THR A 228 -0.20 -8.76 -19.61
CA THR A 228 0.13 -8.20 -18.30
C THR A 228 -0.09 -6.69 -18.33
N ARG A 229 -0.74 -6.17 -17.30
CA ARG A 229 -1.04 -4.74 -17.16
C ARG A 229 -0.53 -4.25 -15.81
N PRO A 230 -0.06 -3.00 -15.71
CA PRO A 230 0.16 -2.35 -14.43
C PRO A 230 -1.17 -2.14 -13.71
N ILE A 231 -1.25 -2.61 -12.48
CA ILE A 231 -2.43 -2.46 -11.64
C ILE A 231 -2.04 -1.75 -10.36
N LEU A 232 -2.72 -0.62 -10.14
CA LEU A 232 -2.63 0.13 -8.90
C LEU A 232 -3.51 -0.55 -7.85
N THR A 233 -2.90 -0.84 -6.71
CA THR A 233 -3.50 -1.53 -5.57
C THR A 233 -3.15 -0.82 -4.27
N ASN A 234 -3.95 -1.04 -3.22
CA ASN A 234 -3.62 -0.62 -1.85
C ASN A 234 -3.37 0.88 -1.67
N LEU A 235 -3.98 1.77 -2.48
CA LEU A 235 -3.93 3.20 -2.21
C LEU A 235 -4.75 3.51 -0.95
N ALA A 236 -4.05 3.83 0.13
CA ALA A 236 -4.61 4.18 1.43
C ALA A 236 -3.96 5.44 1.97
N VAL A 237 -4.75 6.28 2.63
CA VAL A 237 -4.29 7.50 3.32
C VAL A 237 -4.97 7.54 4.68
N SER A 238 -4.16 7.72 5.71
CA SER A 238 -4.61 7.82 7.10
C SER A 238 -5.68 8.90 7.26
N PRO A 239 -6.76 8.68 8.03
CA PRO A 239 -7.89 9.60 8.12
C PRO A 239 -7.49 11.05 8.42
N GLU A 240 -6.59 11.27 9.37
CA GLU A 240 -6.08 12.59 9.77
C GLU A 240 -5.25 13.28 8.69
N ALA A 241 -4.69 12.52 7.76
CA ALA A 241 -3.84 13.02 6.68
C ALA A 241 -4.60 13.21 5.35
N ARG A 242 -5.91 12.92 5.32
CA ARG A 242 -6.74 13.11 4.13
C ARG A 242 -6.90 14.59 3.81
N LYS A 243 -7.10 14.89 2.52
CA LYS A 243 -7.22 16.26 1.98
C LYS A 243 -5.93 17.10 2.05
N ALA A 244 -4.81 16.56 2.56
CA ALA A 244 -3.50 17.18 2.50
C ALA A 244 -2.73 16.97 1.17
N GLY A 245 -3.38 16.41 0.15
CA GLY A 245 -2.75 16.13 -1.15
C GLY A 245 -1.95 14.82 -1.24
N ILE A 246 -1.75 14.10 -0.12
CA ILE A 246 -0.98 12.84 -0.05
C ILE A 246 -1.45 11.79 -1.07
N GLY A 247 -2.76 11.53 -1.14
CA GLY A 247 -3.29 10.53 -2.08
C GLY A 247 -3.04 10.90 -3.54
N SER A 248 -3.04 12.20 -3.87
CA SER A 248 -2.67 12.66 -5.21
C SER A 248 -1.19 12.44 -5.46
N ALA A 249 -0.32 12.84 -4.53
CA ALA A 249 1.13 12.70 -4.67
C ALA A 249 1.57 11.22 -4.81
N LEU A 250 0.98 10.32 -4.01
CA LEU A 250 1.21 8.87 -4.14
C LEU A 250 0.79 8.35 -5.52
N LEU A 251 -0.38 8.75 -5.99
CA LEU A 251 -0.88 8.35 -7.31
C LEU A 251 0.02 8.87 -8.44
N ASP A 252 0.50 10.11 -8.36
CA ASP A 252 1.44 10.66 -9.36
C ASP A 252 2.74 9.87 -9.41
N ARG A 253 3.30 9.48 -8.25
CA ARG A 253 4.51 8.65 -8.18
C ARG A 253 4.29 7.25 -8.75
N CYS A 254 3.12 6.65 -8.50
CA CYS A 254 2.76 5.37 -9.14
C CYS A 254 2.62 5.49 -10.66
N GLU A 255 1.89 6.49 -11.16
CA GLU A 255 1.74 6.73 -12.61
C GLU A 255 3.10 6.98 -13.27
N GLN A 256 3.98 7.70 -12.59
CA GLN A 256 5.35 7.92 -13.05
C GLN A 256 6.11 6.61 -13.20
N SER A 257 6.12 5.77 -12.17
CA SER A 257 6.78 4.47 -12.18
C SER A 257 6.20 3.52 -13.25
N VAL A 258 4.90 3.62 -13.53
CA VAL A 258 4.29 2.88 -14.64
C VAL A 258 4.89 3.30 -15.99
N ILE A 259 5.13 4.58 -16.17
CA ILE A 259 5.69 5.14 -17.41
C ILE A 259 7.19 4.80 -17.52
N THR A 260 7.97 5.07 -16.47
CA THR A 260 9.43 4.98 -16.49
C THR A 260 9.91 3.54 -16.32
N ASP A 261 9.40 2.85 -15.31
CA ASP A 261 9.98 1.57 -14.86
C ASP A 261 9.30 0.40 -15.56
N LEU A 262 7.98 0.49 -15.77
CA LEU A 262 7.20 -0.57 -16.43
C LEU A 262 7.05 -0.36 -17.93
N GLY A 263 7.39 0.83 -18.44
CA GLY A 263 7.29 1.18 -19.85
C GLY A 263 5.89 1.00 -20.41
N ALA A 264 4.86 1.27 -19.61
CA ALA A 264 3.46 1.10 -20.01
C ALA A 264 2.78 2.43 -20.32
N SER A 265 1.75 2.37 -21.17
CA SER A 265 0.94 3.53 -21.59
C SER A 265 -0.44 3.53 -20.95
N GLU A 266 -0.70 2.67 -19.97
CA GLU A 266 -1.97 2.63 -19.24
C GLU A 266 -1.75 2.06 -17.84
N VAL A 267 -2.68 2.37 -16.95
CA VAL A 267 -2.77 1.80 -15.61
C VAL A 267 -4.22 1.48 -15.29
N VAL A 268 -4.42 0.38 -14.59
CA VAL A 268 -5.74 -0.12 -14.18
C VAL A 268 -5.84 -0.13 -12.66
N LEU A 269 -7.05 0.07 -12.14
CA LEU A 269 -7.34 -0.12 -10.72
C LEU A 269 -8.72 -0.70 -10.51
N GLU A 270 -8.96 -1.18 -9.30
CA GLU A 270 -10.29 -1.60 -8.85
C GLU A 270 -10.68 -0.77 -7.62
N VAL A 271 -11.93 -0.32 -7.58
CA VAL A 271 -12.51 0.38 -6.43
C VAL A 271 -13.81 -0.32 -6.03
N GLU A 272 -14.11 -0.41 -4.75
CA GLU A 272 -15.40 -0.96 -4.30
C GLU A 272 -16.55 -0.04 -4.72
N TYR A 273 -17.66 -0.64 -5.15
CA TYR A 273 -18.83 0.08 -5.64
C TYR A 273 -19.43 1.02 -4.57
N ASP A 274 -19.39 0.60 -3.30
CA ASP A 274 -19.86 1.35 -2.12
C ASP A 274 -18.86 2.43 -1.66
N ASN A 275 -17.78 2.70 -2.40
CA ASN A 275 -16.82 3.77 -2.12
C ASN A 275 -16.88 4.91 -3.15
N PRO A 276 -17.94 5.75 -3.13
CA PRO A 276 -18.10 6.83 -4.10
C PRO A 276 -17.03 7.91 -3.97
N ARG A 277 -16.42 8.06 -2.79
CA ARG A 277 -15.33 9.03 -2.56
C ARG A 277 -14.07 8.65 -3.36
N ALA A 278 -13.65 7.39 -3.29
CA ALA A 278 -12.51 6.90 -4.05
C ALA A 278 -12.80 6.92 -5.57
N LYS A 279 -13.99 6.50 -5.99
CA LYS A 279 -14.41 6.59 -7.40
C LYS A 279 -14.28 8.01 -7.95
N ARG A 280 -14.87 9.00 -7.26
CA ARG A 280 -14.77 10.42 -7.64
C ARG A 280 -13.33 10.94 -7.64
N PHE A 281 -12.50 10.48 -6.71
CA PHE A 281 -11.08 10.82 -6.69
C PHE A 281 -10.38 10.35 -7.97
N TYR A 282 -10.58 9.11 -8.40
CA TYR A 282 -9.98 8.59 -9.62
C TYR A 282 -10.57 9.21 -10.90
N GLU A 283 -11.88 9.45 -10.96
CA GLU A 283 -12.52 10.13 -12.10
C GLU A 283 -11.91 11.52 -12.35
N LYS A 284 -11.71 12.30 -11.27
CA LYS A 284 -11.05 13.61 -11.35
C LYS A 284 -9.60 13.53 -11.85
N ARG A 285 -8.96 12.36 -11.73
CA ARG A 285 -7.58 12.11 -12.17
C ARG A 285 -7.51 11.51 -13.58
N GLY A 286 -8.65 11.40 -14.28
CA GLY A 286 -8.74 10.93 -15.66
C GLY A 286 -8.93 9.42 -15.81
N TYR A 287 -9.26 8.72 -14.72
CA TYR A 287 -9.65 7.31 -14.81
C TYR A 287 -11.09 7.18 -15.28
N ASN A 288 -11.32 6.27 -16.23
CA ASN A 288 -12.63 5.96 -16.77
C ASN A 288 -13.05 4.56 -16.34
N VAL A 289 -14.33 4.38 -16.02
CA VAL A 289 -14.92 3.07 -15.72
C VAL A 289 -14.86 2.19 -16.96
N VAL A 290 -14.42 0.94 -16.79
CA VAL A 290 -14.33 -0.05 -17.88
C VAL A 290 -15.40 -1.12 -17.72
N PHE A 291 -15.51 -1.72 -16.53
CA PHE A 291 -16.52 -2.73 -16.21
C PHE A 291 -16.72 -2.86 -14.69
N GLU A 292 -17.78 -3.56 -14.30
CA GLU A 292 -18.09 -3.88 -12.91
C GLU A 292 -18.04 -5.41 -12.71
N ASP A 293 -17.44 -5.86 -11.61
CA ASP A 293 -17.37 -7.27 -11.22
C ASP A 293 -18.15 -7.52 -9.91
N PRO A 294 -19.36 -8.09 -9.98
CA PRO A 294 -20.16 -8.45 -8.81
C PRO A 294 -19.74 -9.77 -8.15
N ALA A 295 -18.79 -10.52 -8.73
CA ALA A 295 -18.31 -11.79 -8.19
C ALA A 295 -17.20 -11.64 -7.13
N CYS A 296 -16.76 -10.41 -6.89
CA CYS A 296 -15.73 -10.09 -5.90
C CYS A 296 -16.17 -10.38 -4.46
N ARG A 297 -15.19 -10.54 -3.58
CA ARG A 297 -15.37 -10.77 -2.15
C ARG A 297 -14.45 -9.87 -1.35
N ARG A 298 -14.94 -9.41 -0.19
CA ARG A 298 -14.16 -8.71 0.83
C ARG A 298 -14.37 -9.33 2.20
N PHE A 299 -13.43 -9.11 3.11
CA PHE A 299 -13.62 -9.48 4.50
C PHE A 299 -14.60 -8.52 5.19
N ASP A 300 -15.41 -9.07 6.09
CA ASP A 300 -16.36 -8.36 6.95
C ASP A 300 -15.97 -8.61 8.40
N THR A 301 -15.68 -7.52 9.11
CA THR A 301 -15.20 -7.48 10.51
C THR A 301 -16.29 -7.07 11.50
N SER A 302 -17.54 -6.90 11.04
CA SER A 302 -18.65 -6.47 11.90
C SER A 302 -19.17 -7.58 12.83
N GLY A 303 -18.91 -8.86 12.50
CA GLY A 303 -19.34 -10.02 13.28
C GLY A 303 -18.31 -10.53 14.30
N LEU A 304 -18.72 -11.51 15.12
CA LEU A 304 -17.82 -12.23 16.05
C LEU A 304 -16.70 -12.99 15.32
N LEU A 305 -16.97 -13.45 14.10
CA LEU A 305 -16.02 -14.19 13.26
C LEU A 305 -15.82 -13.46 11.93
N LEU A 306 -14.58 -13.48 11.45
CA LEU A 306 -14.21 -12.93 10.14
C LEU A 306 -14.91 -13.73 9.03
N LYS A 307 -15.73 -13.04 8.22
CA LYS A 307 -16.46 -13.66 7.11
C LYS A 307 -16.13 -12.99 5.79
N GLN A 308 -16.21 -13.72 4.69
CA GLN A 308 -16.15 -13.12 3.36
C GLN A 308 -17.55 -12.76 2.88
N LYS A 309 -17.77 -11.49 2.56
CA LYS A 309 -19.01 -10.97 1.99
C LYS A 309 -18.80 -10.69 0.51
N LYS A 310 -19.82 -10.95 -0.31
CA LYS A 310 -19.82 -10.53 -1.72
C LYS A 310 -19.78 -9.01 -1.81
N CYS A 311 -18.97 -8.47 -2.71
CA CYS A 311 -18.93 -7.06 -3.03
C CYS A 311 -18.82 -6.88 -4.54
N THR A 312 -19.23 -5.71 -5.03
CA THR A 312 -19.03 -5.33 -6.43
C THR A 312 -17.82 -4.43 -6.51
N LYS A 313 -16.88 -4.74 -7.40
CA LYS A 313 -15.74 -3.88 -7.71
C LYS A 313 -15.91 -3.24 -9.08
N ILE A 314 -15.60 -1.96 -9.16
CA ILE A 314 -15.57 -1.20 -10.41
C ILE A 314 -14.12 -1.18 -10.89
N CYS A 315 -13.87 -1.71 -12.08
CA CYS A 315 -12.59 -1.58 -12.75
C CYS A 315 -12.50 -0.25 -13.48
N MET A 316 -11.42 0.50 -13.25
CA MET A 316 -11.16 1.77 -13.90
C MET A 316 -9.80 1.76 -14.59
N ARG A 317 -9.71 2.46 -15.72
CA ARG A 317 -8.49 2.56 -16.52
C ARG A 317 -8.16 4.02 -16.84
N LYS A 318 -6.88 4.35 -16.79
CA LYS A 318 -6.34 5.61 -17.29
C LYS A 318 -5.34 5.34 -18.42
N ASP A 319 -5.46 6.11 -19.48
CA ASP A 319 -4.48 6.16 -20.57
C ASP A 319 -3.36 7.14 -20.17
N LEU A 320 -2.13 6.65 -20.19
CA LEU A 320 -0.90 7.37 -19.86
C LEU A 320 -0.05 7.65 -21.11
N ALA A 321 -0.49 7.32 -22.32
CA ALA A 321 0.29 7.50 -23.56
C ALA A 321 0.76 8.95 -23.74
N ARG A 322 -0.13 9.92 -23.49
CA ARG A 322 0.21 11.35 -23.57
C ARG A 322 1.24 11.77 -22.53
N GLN A 323 1.08 11.31 -21.28
CA GLN A 323 2.05 11.59 -20.21
C GLN A 323 3.41 10.95 -20.54
N ARG A 324 3.42 9.71 -21.01
CA ARG A 324 4.63 9.01 -21.45
C ARG A 324 5.36 9.76 -22.56
N ALA A 325 4.64 10.25 -23.56
CA ALA A 325 5.24 10.99 -24.66
C ALA A 325 5.86 12.32 -24.18
N MET A 326 5.21 13.01 -23.24
CA MET A 326 5.77 14.19 -22.56
C MET A 326 7.02 13.85 -21.75
N PHE A 327 7.02 12.77 -20.98
CA PHE A 327 8.21 12.33 -20.23
C PHE A 327 9.38 11.98 -21.14
N GLY A 328 9.13 11.28 -22.25
CA GLY A 328 10.15 10.98 -23.26
C GLY A 328 10.75 12.25 -23.87
N TYR A 329 9.93 13.27 -24.10
CA TYR A 329 10.38 14.58 -24.57
C TYR A 329 11.28 15.29 -23.55
N ASP A 330 10.88 15.33 -22.27
CA ASP A 330 11.66 16.00 -21.23
C ASP A 330 13.01 15.29 -20.98
N LEU A 331 13.01 13.96 -21.01
CA LEU A 331 14.25 13.17 -20.92
C LEU A 331 15.17 13.45 -22.10
N ALA A 332 14.65 13.43 -23.33
CA ALA A 332 15.42 13.76 -24.53
C ALA A 332 15.99 15.19 -24.47
N LYS A 333 15.22 16.15 -23.93
CA LYS A 333 15.66 17.54 -23.74
C LYS A 333 16.78 17.66 -22.71
N SER A 334 16.69 16.93 -21.60
CA SER A 334 17.74 16.90 -20.57
C SER A 334 19.04 16.31 -21.11
N THR A 335 18.97 15.17 -21.78
CA THR A 335 20.12 14.52 -22.42
C THR A 335 20.74 15.40 -23.50
N ALA A 336 19.93 16.08 -24.32
CA ALA A 336 20.45 17.02 -25.31
C ALA A 336 21.22 18.17 -24.64
N LYS A 337 20.74 18.73 -23.53
CA LYS A 337 21.44 19.78 -22.79
C LYS A 337 22.80 19.34 -22.27
N SER A 338 22.94 18.10 -21.81
CA SER A 338 24.22 17.58 -21.28
C SER A 338 25.22 17.20 -22.37
N VAL A 339 24.75 16.86 -23.58
CA VAL A 339 25.61 16.42 -24.69
C VAL A 339 26.10 17.58 -25.58
N ILE A 340 25.42 18.73 -25.60
CA ILE A 340 25.82 19.85 -26.47
C ILE A 340 27.23 20.36 -26.10
N PRO A 341 28.19 20.31 -27.03
CA PRO A 341 29.57 20.71 -26.78
C PRO A 341 29.69 22.16 -26.27
N SER A 342 30.62 22.38 -25.34
CA SER A 342 30.86 23.70 -24.73
C SER A 342 31.26 24.79 -25.74
N TRP A 343 31.79 24.43 -26.92
CA TRP A 343 32.21 25.36 -27.96
C TRP A 343 31.03 26.06 -28.68
N MET A 344 29.80 25.59 -28.53
CA MET A 344 28.59 26.34 -28.88
C MET A 344 28.24 27.34 -27.76
N SER A 345 29.14 28.28 -27.46
CA SER A 345 29.05 29.19 -26.30
C SER A 345 28.31 30.51 -26.56
N GLY A 346 27.90 30.80 -27.80
CA GLY A 346 27.02 31.92 -28.08
C GLY A 346 25.61 31.65 -27.54
N SER A 347 25.25 32.30 -26.42
CA SER A 347 23.98 32.10 -25.70
C SER A 347 22.75 32.16 -26.62
N GLY A 348 22.74 33.08 -27.59
CA GLY A 348 21.62 33.23 -28.54
C GLY A 348 21.49 32.10 -29.58
N SER A 349 22.60 31.47 -29.99
CA SER A 349 22.57 30.41 -31.02
C SER A 349 22.07 29.08 -30.45
N ARG A 350 22.45 28.79 -29.19
CA ARG A 350 22.00 27.59 -28.46
C ARG A 350 20.49 27.57 -28.22
N GLU A 351 19.92 28.67 -27.73
CA GLU A 351 18.50 28.72 -27.39
C GLU A 351 17.60 28.66 -28.62
N ALA A 352 17.97 29.35 -29.70
CA ALA A 352 17.22 29.33 -30.95
C ALA A 352 17.19 27.92 -31.58
N PHE A 353 18.34 27.24 -31.62
CA PHE A 353 18.44 25.86 -32.13
C PHE A 353 17.60 24.88 -31.30
N MET A 354 17.69 24.96 -29.97
CA MET A 354 16.91 24.11 -29.07
C MET A 354 15.41 24.41 -29.18
N SER A 355 15.01 25.68 -29.25
CA SER A 355 13.60 26.07 -29.40
C SER A 355 12.98 25.50 -30.69
N GLY A 356 13.72 25.55 -31.82
CA GLY A 356 13.23 25.02 -33.10
C GLY A 356 13.01 23.51 -33.11
N ILE A 357 13.99 22.73 -32.64
CA ILE A 357 13.91 21.26 -32.62
C ILE A 357 12.82 20.78 -31.65
N PHE A 358 12.82 21.31 -30.43
CA PHE A 358 11.93 20.84 -29.39
C PHE A 358 10.50 21.40 -29.56
N GLY A 359 10.33 22.58 -30.14
CA GLY A 359 9.02 23.13 -30.51
C GLY A 359 8.27 22.25 -31.51
N ALA A 360 8.94 21.84 -32.59
CA ALA A 360 8.35 20.97 -33.61
C ALA A 360 8.01 19.57 -33.06
N PHE A 361 8.84 19.03 -32.16
CA PHE A 361 8.57 17.74 -31.53
C PHE A 361 7.38 17.80 -30.56
N LYS A 362 7.30 18.85 -29.73
CA LYS A 362 6.20 19.05 -28.77
C LYS A 362 4.85 19.16 -29.49
N GLU A 363 4.78 19.90 -30.59
CA GLU A 363 3.55 19.96 -31.40
C GLU A 363 3.15 18.60 -31.97
N ARG A 364 4.12 17.78 -32.38
CA ARG A 364 3.84 16.46 -32.96
C ARG A 364 3.40 15.42 -31.91
N VAL A 365 3.86 15.56 -30.67
CA VAL A 365 3.46 14.71 -29.54
C VAL A 365 2.07 15.08 -28.99
N LEU A 366 1.68 16.35 -29.10
CA LEU A 366 0.43 16.86 -28.55
C LEU A 366 -0.76 16.81 -29.51
N ARG A 367 -0.51 16.57 -30.81
CA ARG A 367 -1.53 16.25 -31.82
C ARG A 367 -1.75 14.75 -31.86
#